data_AF-A0A7Y2DXS7-F1
#
_entry.id   AF-A0A7Y2DXS7-F1
#
_cell.length_a   1.000
_cell.length_b   1.000
_cell.length_c   1.000
_cell.angle_alpha   90.00
_cell.angle_beta   90.00
_cell.angle_gamma   90.00
#
_symmetry.space_group_name_H-M   'P 1'
#
loop_
_entity.id
_entity.type
_entity.pdbx_description
1 polymer ?
#
loop_
_entity_poly.entity_id
_entity_poly.type
_entity_poly.pdbx_seq_one_letter_code
_entity_poly.pdbx_strand_id
1 'polypeptide(L)'
;SSWLVNMLRQLVEVLITKSSSLGEQRRQKNASLADFTTSEVAVFWLLHTINSSIPAMSHYFRSPLLHPEELYKEMIRLVGQLLTFSIEEHPKDIVKYDHDDLYFTFSTLSAQLRELLETVIPSRCVPIPLEKTRETLYVGRVEDERLFKNAGFYLGVKAKLAESKLMEGVPRVVKIGSRDVIDTIIGSALPGVVLTHASPPPAPIPARVGFQYFTLDTVGPYWDGIKGSKVISIYVPEEIPDEKLELYAVKAK
;
A
#
# COMPACT_ATOMS: atom_id res chain seq x y z
N SER A 1 25.33 -24.82 -14.39
CA SER A 1 25.95 -24.12 -13.24
C SER A 1 25.00 -24.19 -12.04
N SER A 2 25.45 -24.69 -10.89
CA SER A 2 24.62 -24.79 -9.67
C SER A 2 24.25 -23.41 -9.11
N TRP A 3 25.11 -22.41 -9.29
CA TRP A 3 24.86 -21.04 -8.85
C TRP A 3 23.67 -20.41 -9.60
N LEU A 4 23.63 -20.52 -10.93
CA LEU A 4 22.51 -19.99 -11.74
C LEU A 4 21.17 -20.61 -11.35
N VAL A 5 21.15 -21.92 -11.10
CA VAL A 5 19.93 -22.64 -10.67
C VAL A 5 19.45 -22.13 -9.32
N ASN A 6 20.36 -21.92 -8.35
CA ASN A 6 20.01 -21.38 -7.05
C ASN A 6 19.50 -19.93 -7.13
N MET A 7 20.17 -19.09 -7.92
CA MET A 7 19.77 -17.70 -8.16
C MET A 7 18.36 -17.64 -8.76
N LEU A 8 18.09 -18.44 -9.80
CA LEU A 8 16.79 -18.48 -10.45
C LEU A 8 15.69 -19.03 -9.53
N ARG A 9 15.99 -20.06 -8.74
CA ARG A 9 15.05 -20.57 -7.71
C ARG A 9 14.61 -19.45 -6.77
N GLN A 10 15.57 -18.72 -6.21
CA GLN A 10 15.27 -17.64 -5.27
C GLN A 10 14.51 -16.48 -5.94
N LEU A 11 14.81 -16.16 -7.20
CA LEU A 11 14.03 -15.14 -7.94
C LEU A 11 12.58 -15.59 -8.16
N VAL A 12 12.37 -16.86 -8.54
CA VAL A 12 11.02 -17.42 -8.72
C VAL A 12 10.25 -17.38 -7.38
N GLU A 13 10.89 -17.74 -6.27
CA GLU A 13 10.30 -17.65 -4.94
C GLU A 13 9.86 -16.21 -4.61
N VAL A 14 10.73 -15.22 -4.83
CA VAL A 14 10.41 -13.81 -4.62
C VAL A 14 9.22 -13.36 -5.48
N LEU A 15 9.20 -13.75 -6.76
CA LEU A 15 8.08 -13.42 -7.66
C LEU A 15 6.75 -14.04 -7.19
N ILE A 16 6.77 -15.30 -6.77
CA ILE A 16 5.58 -16.00 -6.25
C ILE A 16 5.07 -15.34 -4.97
N THR A 17 5.96 -15.03 -4.03
CA THR A 17 5.61 -14.32 -2.79
C THR A 17 5.00 -12.96 -3.10
N LYS A 18 5.60 -12.19 -4.01
CA LYS A 18 5.11 -10.87 -4.41
C LYS A 18 3.74 -10.96 -5.10
N SER A 19 3.56 -11.92 -6.00
CA SER A 19 2.27 -12.20 -6.66
C SER A 19 1.17 -12.54 -5.64
N SER A 20 1.48 -13.39 -4.66
CA SER A 20 0.54 -13.81 -3.62
C SER A 20 0.09 -12.63 -2.76
N SER A 21 1.04 -11.81 -2.31
CA SER A 21 0.79 -10.60 -1.52
C SER A 21 -0.08 -9.59 -2.28
N LEU A 22 0.28 -9.28 -3.53
CA LEU A 22 -0.49 -8.37 -4.40
C LEU A 22 -1.88 -8.91 -4.72
N GLY A 23 -1.99 -10.22 -4.97
CA GLY A 23 -3.25 -10.91 -5.22
C GLY A 23 -4.17 -10.91 -4.00
N GLU A 24 -3.63 -11.10 -2.80
CA GLU A 24 -4.38 -11.03 -1.54
C GLU A 24 -4.89 -9.63 -1.26
N GLN A 25 -4.02 -8.61 -1.42
CA GLN A 25 -4.41 -7.21 -1.29
C GLN A 25 -5.58 -6.86 -2.23
N ARG A 26 -5.60 -7.44 -3.44
CA ARG A 26 -6.72 -7.27 -4.38
C ARG A 26 -7.99 -7.99 -3.94
N ARG A 27 -7.89 -9.23 -3.44
CA ARG A 27 -9.04 -10.01 -2.95
C ARG A 27 -9.72 -9.32 -1.76
N GLN A 28 -8.94 -8.85 -0.79
CA GLN A 28 -9.47 -8.15 0.40
C GLN A 28 -10.22 -6.87 0.02
N LYS A 29 -9.86 -6.22 -1.09
CA LYS A 29 -10.48 -4.97 -1.54
C LYS A 29 -11.82 -5.16 -2.27
N ASN A 30 -12.27 -6.40 -2.56
CA ASN A 30 -13.55 -6.70 -3.24
C ASN A 30 -13.85 -5.80 -4.46
N ALA A 31 -12.80 -5.39 -5.18
CA ALA A 31 -12.95 -4.49 -6.32
C ALA A 31 -13.56 -5.25 -7.50
N SER A 32 -14.83 -4.95 -7.80
CA SER A 32 -15.41 -5.27 -9.11
C SER A 32 -14.56 -4.63 -10.20
N LEU A 33 -14.48 -5.24 -11.38
CA LEU A 33 -13.76 -4.70 -12.54
C LEU A 33 -14.21 -3.28 -12.95
N ALA A 34 -15.34 -2.80 -12.42
CA ALA A 34 -15.89 -1.48 -12.70
C ALA A 34 -15.36 -0.34 -11.80
N ASP A 35 -14.70 -0.64 -10.67
CA ASP A 35 -14.30 0.37 -9.66
C ASP A 35 -12.78 0.60 -9.60
N PHE A 36 -12.09 0.69 -10.75
CA PHE A 36 -10.65 0.93 -10.76
C PHE A 36 -10.30 2.39 -10.43
N THR A 37 -9.59 2.60 -9.32
CA THR A 37 -8.90 3.88 -9.07
C THR A 37 -7.56 3.94 -9.80
N THR A 38 -7.04 5.14 -10.09
CA THR A 38 -5.75 5.34 -10.77
C THR A 38 -4.57 4.69 -10.03
N SER A 39 -4.61 4.66 -8.69
CA SER A 39 -3.60 3.97 -7.87
C SER A 39 -3.69 2.44 -7.96
N GLU A 40 -4.88 1.89 -8.18
CA GLU A 40 -5.10 0.44 -8.32
C GLU A 40 -4.67 -0.06 -9.71
N VAL A 41 -4.69 0.81 -10.71
CA VAL A 41 -4.17 0.51 -12.06
C VAL A 41 -2.67 0.19 -12.00
N ALA A 42 -1.87 0.96 -11.24
CA ALA A 42 -0.44 0.68 -11.07
C ALA A 42 -0.19 -0.67 -10.40
N VAL A 43 -0.91 -0.97 -9.32
CA VAL A 43 -0.82 -2.25 -8.60
C VAL A 43 -1.26 -3.42 -9.49
N PHE A 44 -2.31 -3.23 -10.29
CA PHE A 44 -2.77 -4.21 -11.25
C PHE A 44 -1.72 -4.48 -12.34
N TRP A 45 -1.13 -3.44 -12.93
CA TRP A 45 -0.06 -3.58 -13.92
C TRP A 45 1.14 -4.31 -13.36
N LEU A 46 1.54 -3.98 -12.12
CA LEU A 46 2.63 -4.70 -11.45
C LEU A 46 2.30 -6.18 -11.25
N LEU A 47 1.10 -6.49 -10.75
CA LEU A 47 0.64 -7.86 -10.58
C LEU A 47 0.59 -8.60 -11.93
N HIS A 48 0.13 -7.93 -13.00
CA HIS A 48 0.11 -8.49 -14.35
C HIS A 48 1.51 -8.80 -14.85
N THR A 49 2.46 -7.87 -14.70
CA THR A 49 3.87 -8.05 -15.05
C THR A 49 4.47 -9.26 -14.32
N ILE A 50 4.32 -9.32 -12.99
CA ILE A 50 4.84 -10.44 -12.18
C ILE A 50 4.20 -11.76 -12.60
N ASN A 51 2.87 -11.81 -12.71
CA ASN A 51 2.15 -13.04 -13.07
C ASN A 51 2.50 -13.55 -14.46
N SER A 52 2.79 -12.65 -15.40
CA SER A 52 3.15 -13.02 -16.77
C SER A 52 4.59 -13.57 -16.85
N SER A 53 5.49 -13.14 -15.96
CA SER A 53 6.88 -13.60 -15.93
C SER A 53 7.11 -14.89 -15.13
N ILE A 54 6.27 -15.19 -14.12
CA ILE A 54 6.42 -16.40 -13.28
C ILE A 54 6.46 -17.71 -14.11
N PRO A 55 5.56 -17.96 -15.08
CA PRO A 55 5.57 -19.20 -15.85
C PRO A 55 6.85 -19.38 -16.67
N ALA A 56 7.31 -18.31 -17.32
CA ALA A 56 8.54 -18.34 -18.11
C ALA A 56 9.77 -18.61 -17.23
N MET A 57 9.92 -17.87 -16.12
CA MET A 57 11.02 -18.08 -15.17
C MET A 57 11.01 -19.48 -14.56
N SER A 58 9.82 -20.00 -14.24
CA SER A 58 9.63 -21.36 -13.73
C SER A 58 10.00 -22.43 -14.76
N HIS A 59 9.72 -22.18 -16.05
CA HIS A 59 10.13 -23.06 -17.13
C HIS A 59 11.67 -23.13 -17.24
N TYR A 60 12.35 -21.99 -17.26
CA TYR A 60 13.82 -21.93 -17.28
C TYR A 60 14.45 -22.64 -16.07
N PHE A 61 13.83 -22.55 -14.89
CA PHE A 61 14.29 -23.27 -13.71
C PHE A 61 14.19 -24.80 -13.85
N ARG A 62 13.16 -25.30 -14.53
CA ARG A 62 12.91 -26.73 -14.73
C ARG A 62 13.62 -27.31 -15.96
N SER A 63 14.12 -26.47 -16.85
CA SER A 63 14.75 -26.85 -18.13
C SER A 63 16.26 -26.53 -18.14
N PRO A 64 17.11 -27.38 -17.54
CA PRO A 64 18.53 -27.09 -17.33
C PRO A 64 19.41 -27.10 -18.60
N LEU A 65 18.86 -27.48 -19.75
CA LEU A 65 19.59 -27.62 -21.02
C LEU A 65 19.47 -26.40 -21.95
N LEU A 66 18.82 -25.32 -21.50
CA LEU A 66 18.63 -24.12 -22.31
C LEU A 66 19.88 -23.23 -22.32
N HIS A 67 20.10 -22.56 -23.44
CA HIS A 67 21.20 -21.61 -23.59
C HIS A 67 21.00 -20.40 -22.64
N PRO A 68 22.04 -19.94 -21.93
CA PRO A 68 21.91 -18.86 -20.93
C PRO A 68 21.38 -17.54 -21.51
N GLU A 69 21.64 -17.25 -22.78
CA GLU A 69 21.10 -16.06 -23.45
C GLU A 69 19.57 -16.00 -23.43
N GLU A 70 18.88 -17.14 -23.48
CA GLU A 70 17.42 -17.18 -23.45
C GLU A 70 16.87 -16.77 -22.07
N LEU A 71 17.55 -17.19 -21.00
CA LEU A 71 17.26 -16.71 -19.65
C LEU A 71 17.56 -15.21 -19.53
N TYR A 72 18.68 -14.75 -20.09
CA TYR A 72 19.03 -13.32 -20.09
C TYR A 72 17.94 -12.47 -20.75
N LYS A 73 17.46 -12.86 -21.94
CA LYS A 73 16.37 -12.17 -22.66
C LYS A 73 15.10 -12.04 -21.81
N GLU A 74 14.73 -13.11 -21.11
CA GLU A 74 13.57 -13.12 -20.22
C GLU A 74 13.78 -12.21 -19.00
N MET A 75 14.98 -12.21 -18.41
CA MET A 75 15.31 -11.36 -17.26
C MET A 75 15.32 -9.88 -17.62
N ILE A 76 15.96 -9.48 -18.74
CA ILE A 76 15.97 -8.07 -19.15
C ILE A 76 14.58 -7.58 -19.57
N ARG A 77 13.72 -8.46 -20.09
CA ARG A 77 12.32 -8.12 -20.40
C ARG A 77 11.57 -7.78 -19.13
N LEU A 78 11.72 -8.58 -18.08
CA LEU A 78 11.11 -8.30 -16.78
C LEU A 78 11.69 -7.03 -16.15
N VAL A 79 13.02 -6.83 -16.18
CA VAL A 79 13.65 -5.59 -15.68
C VAL A 79 13.07 -4.37 -16.41
N GLY A 80 13.04 -4.38 -17.74
CA GLY A 80 12.50 -3.28 -18.53
C GLY A 80 11.03 -2.96 -18.22
N GLN A 81 10.22 -3.99 -17.95
CA GLN A 81 8.84 -3.81 -17.50
C GLN A 81 8.76 -3.22 -16.09
N LEU A 82 9.60 -3.67 -15.15
CA LEU A 82 9.62 -3.14 -13.79
C LEU A 82 10.17 -1.71 -13.70
N LEU A 83 11.07 -1.33 -14.60
CA LEU A 83 11.58 0.05 -14.71
C LEU A 83 10.49 1.07 -15.05
N THR A 84 9.32 0.65 -15.56
CA THR A 84 8.17 1.56 -15.73
C THR A 84 7.67 2.16 -14.41
N PHE A 85 8.00 1.52 -13.28
CA PHE A 85 7.65 1.96 -11.94
C PHE A 85 8.82 2.62 -11.19
N SER A 86 10.02 2.67 -11.79
CA SER A 86 11.19 3.35 -11.24
C SER A 86 11.33 4.75 -11.83
N ILE A 87 11.88 5.67 -11.03
CA ILE A 87 12.23 7.04 -11.47
C ILE A 87 13.74 7.29 -11.50
N GLU A 88 14.53 6.36 -10.97
CA GLU A 88 15.98 6.53 -10.76
C GLU A 88 16.80 5.87 -11.87
N GLU A 89 16.25 4.83 -12.49
CA GLU A 89 16.94 3.98 -13.46
C GLU A 89 16.27 4.03 -14.84
N HIS A 90 17.07 3.88 -15.91
CA HIS A 90 16.57 3.88 -17.29
C HIS A 90 16.83 2.53 -17.98
N PRO A 91 15.92 2.02 -18.84
CA PRO A 91 16.09 0.74 -19.55
C PRO A 91 17.35 0.60 -20.43
N LYS A 92 18.08 1.70 -20.66
CA LYS A 92 19.31 1.72 -21.45
C LYS A 92 20.52 1.27 -20.64
N ASP A 93 20.42 1.34 -19.31
CA ASP A 93 21.50 1.10 -18.36
C ASP A 93 21.52 -0.37 -17.89
N ILE A 94 20.61 -1.20 -18.42
CA ILE A 94 20.59 -2.65 -18.18
C ILE A 94 21.91 -3.26 -18.68
N VAL A 95 22.54 -4.07 -17.82
CA VAL A 95 23.81 -4.75 -18.13
C VAL A 95 23.69 -5.57 -19.41
N LYS A 96 24.71 -5.48 -20.27
CA LYS A 96 24.77 -6.24 -21.52
C LYS A 96 25.11 -7.70 -21.26
N TYR A 97 24.61 -8.58 -22.13
CA TYR A 97 24.99 -9.98 -22.10
C TYR A 97 26.47 -10.15 -22.45
N ASP A 98 27.21 -10.78 -21.55
CA ASP A 98 28.58 -11.23 -21.76
C ASP A 98 28.63 -12.75 -21.58
N HIS A 99 28.91 -13.49 -22.65
CA HIS A 99 28.97 -14.95 -22.58
C HIS A 99 30.20 -15.45 -21.84
N ASP A 100 31.26 -14.64 -21.80
CA ASP A 100 32.52 -14.99 -21.15
C ASP A 100 32.45 -14.68 -19.64
N ASP A 101 31.57 -13.75 -19.22
CA ASP A 101 31.29 -13.44 -17.80
C ASP A 101 29.81 -13.51 -17.43
N LEU A 102 29.24 -14.71 -17.53
CA LEU A 102 27.85 -14.98 -17.12
C LEU A 102 27.60 -14.65 -15.64
N TYR A 103 28.61 -14.79 -14.77
CA TYR A 103 28.43 -14.52 -13.35
C TYR A 103 28.13 -13.03 -13.12
N PHE A 104 28.93 -12.14 -13.70
CA PHE A 104 28.72 -10.70 -13.60
C PHE A 104 27.37 -10.29 -14.20
N THR A 105 27.05 -10.75 -15.41
CA THR A 105 25.77 -10.42 -16.07
C THR A 105 24.57 -10.82 -15.20
N PHE A 106 24.51 -12.08 -14.76
CA PHE A 106 23.33 -12.58 -14.04
C PHE A 106 23.26 -12.11 -12.59
N SER A 107 24.39 -11.89 -11.91
CA SER A 107 24.39 -11.39 -10.54
C SER A 107 23.90 -9.95 -10.50
N THR A 108 24.35 -9.11 -11.44
CA THR A 108 23.89 -7.73 -11.61
C THR A 108 22.40 -7.67 -11.91
N LEU A 109 21.90 -8.47 -12.89
CA LEU A 109 20.47 -8.53 -13.19
C LEU A 109 19.63 -9.04 -12.01
N SER A 110 20.12 -10.04 -11.28
CA SER A 110 19.41 -10.58 -10.12
C SER A 110 19.29 -9.55 -8.99
N ALA A 111 20.37 -8.81 -8.73
CA ALA A 111 20.36 -7.74 -7.73
C ALA A 111 19.36 -6.63 -8.13
N GLN A 112 19.45 -6.14 -9.36
CA GLN A 112 18.56 -5.11 -9.90
C GLN A 112 17.09 -5.56 -9.84
N LEU A 113 16.78 -6.80 -10.24
CA LEU A 113 15.42 -7.34 -10.15
C LEU A 113 14.90 -7.37 -8.71
N ARG A 114 15.73 -7.75 -7.74
CA ARG A 114 15.32 -7.79 -6.32
C ARG A 114 15.01 -6.39 -5.81
N GLU A 115 15.88 -5.43 -6.10
CA GLU A 115 15.70 -4.03 -5.72
C GLU A 115 14.42 -3.45 -6.34
N LEU A 116 14.20 -3.67 -7.63
CA LEU A 116 12.95 -3.28 -8.30
C LEU A 116 11.74 -3.99 -7.66
N LEU A 117 11.79 -5.29 -7.40
CA LEU A 117 10.68 -6.00 -6.76
C LEU A 117 10.41 -5.53 -5.33
N GLU A 118 11.40 -4.98 -4.61
CA GLU A 118 11.20 -4.37 -3.30
C GLU A 118 10.58 -2.97 -3.39
N THR A 119 11.10 -2.12 -4.29
CA THR A 119 10.77 -0.69 -4.40
C THR A 119 9.47 -0.41 -5.18
N VAL A 120 9.08 -1.29 -6.10
CA VAL A 120 8.01 -1.06 -7.09
C VAL A 120 6.57 -1.12 -6.51
N ILE A 121 6.41 -1.48 -5.23
CA ILE A 121 5.17 -1.13 -4.51
C ILE A 121 5.45 0.08 -3.64
N PRO A 122 4.96 1.28 -3.99
CA PRO A 122 4.87 2.38 -3.05
C PRO A 122 3.90 2.00 -1.93
N SER A 123 4.40 1.33 -0.88
CA SER A 123 3.75 1.19 0.43
C SER A 123 3.78 2.51 1.19
N ARG A 124 3.70 3.63 0.46
CA ARG A 124 3.56 4.95 1.04
C ARG A 124 2.20 5.06 1.70
N CYS A 125 1.18 4.39 1.17
CA CYS A 125 -0.14 4.30 1.80
C CYS A 125 -0.28 2.95 2.51
N VAL A 126 -0.31 2.98 3.84
CA VAL A 126 -0.52 1.82 4.70
C VAL A 126 -1.97 1.87 5.22
N PRO A 127 -2.84 0.93 4.84
CA PRO A 127 -4.18 0.83 5.42
C PRO A 127 -4.08 0.40 6.89
N ILE A 128 -4.90 1.01 7.75
CA ILE A 128 -5.06 0.61 9.14
C ILE A 128 -6.46 0.01 9.28
N PRO A 129 -6.59 -1.31 9.44
CA PRO A 129 -7.88 -1.95 9.60
C PRO A 129 -8.64 -1.35 10.78
N LEU A 130 -9.92 -1.05 10.56
CA LEU A 130 -10.84 -0.56 11.58
C LEU A 130 -11.83 -1.66 11.95
N GLU A 131 -11.88 -2.00 13.23
CA GLU A 131 -12.86 -2.92 13.79
C GLU A 131 -13.96 -2.13 14.48
N LYS A 132 -15.23 -2.41 14.11
CA LYS A 132 -16.38 -1.83 14.79
C LYS A 132 -16.61 -2.56 16.11
N THR A 133 -16.23 -1.93 17.22
CA THR A 133 -16.27 -2.53 18.57
C THR A 133 -17.57 -2.24 19.32
N ARG A 134 -18.21 -1.11 19.01
CA ARG A 134 -19.56 -0.73 19.47
C ARG A 134 -20.31 -0.10 18.29
N GLU A 135 -21.60 0.12 18.44
CA GLU A 135 -22.47 0.68 17.38
C GLU A 135 -21.97 2.00 16.81
N THR A 136 -21.31 2.83 17.62
CA THR A 136 -20.76 4.13 17.24
C THR A 136 -19.25 4.22 17.40
N LEU A 137 -18.55 3.11 17.66
CA LEU A 137 -17.11 3.11 17.99
C LEU A 137 -16.31 2.13 17.13
N TYR A 138 -15.31 2.68 16.46
CA TYR A 138 -14.33 1.96 15.66
C TYR A 138 -12.95 2.03 16.30
N VAL A 139 -12.17 0.96 16.18
CA VAL A 139 -10.82 0.87 16.72
C VAL A 139 -9.86 0.38 15.64
N GLY A 140 -8.76 1.09 15.46
CA GLY A 140 -7.65 0.69 14.60
C GLY A 140 -6.36 0.57 15.40
N ARG A 141 -5.57 -0.46 15.12
CA ARG A 141 -4.25 -0.66 15.73
C ARG A 141 -3.15 -0.38 14.72
N VAL A 142 -2.20 0.46 15.11
CA VAL A 142 -1.04 0.77 14.27
C VAL A 142 0.11 -0.14 14.68
N GLU A 143 0.46 -1.09 13.80
CA GLU A 143 1.53 -2.06 14.08
C GLU A 143 2.93 -1.47 13.88
N ASP A 144 3.12 -0.66 12.83
CA ASP A 144 4.41 -0.04 12.54
C ASP A 144 4.55 1.32 13.24
N GLU A 145 5.31 1.34 14.33
CA GLU A 145 5.57 2.55 15.13
C GLU A 145 6.24 3.67 14.34
N ARG A 146 6.94 3.35 13.25
CA ARG A 146 7.62 4.36 12.41
C ARG A 146 6.61 5.29 11.74
N LEU A 147 5.37 4.86 11.57
CA LEU A 147 4.29 5.67 11.00
C LEU A 147 3.97 6.88 11.88
N PHE A 148 4.09 6.78 13.20
CA PHE A 148 3.85 7.92 14.11
C PHE A 148 4.95 9.00 14.07
N LYS A 149 6.07 8.74 13.39
CA LYS A 149 7.17 9.71 13.25
C LYS A 149 7.08 10.45 11.92
N ASN A 150 6.90 9.72 10.81
CA ASN A 150 7.09 10.24 9.46
C ASN A 150 5.90 9.95 8.52
N ALA A 151 4.68 9.78 9.02
CA ALA A 151 3.49 9.60 8.18
C ALA A 151 2.37 10.58 8.54
N GLY A 152 1.62 11.03 7.53
CA GLY A 152 0.34 11.70 7.71
C GLY A 152 -0.79 10.67 7.81
N PHE A 153 -1.82 10.94 8.61
CA PHE A 153 -2.95 10.03 8.79
C PHE A 153 -4.21 10.62 8.17
N TYR A 154 -5.02 9.77 7.53
CA TYR A 154 -6.18 10.17 6.76
C TYR A 154 -7.37 9.24 7.03
N LEU A 155 -8.51 9.82 7.38
CA LEU A 155 -9.79 9.13 7.53
C LEU A 155 -10.64 9.36 6.28
N GLY A 156 -11.00 8.29 5.59
CA GLY A 156 -12.03 8.28 4.57
C GLY A 156 -13.39 8.00 5.21
N VAL A 157 -14.39 8.82 4.90
CA VAL A 157 -15.78 8.66 5.36
C VAL A 157 -16.71 8.64 4.15
N LYS A 158 -17.57 7.63 4.10
CA LYS A 158 -18.70 7.54 3.17
C LYS A 158 -19.95 7.27 3.98
N ALA A 159 -21.04 7.97 3.67
CA ALA A 159 -22.32 7.82 4.36
C ALA A 159 -23.46 8.14 3.40
N LYS A 160 -24.70 7.87 3.81
CA LYS A 160 -25.91 8.23 3.05
C LYS A 160 -26.28 9.71 3.25
N LEU A 161 -25.32 10.59 2.97
CA LEU A 161 -25.44 12.05 3.08
C LEU A 161 -24.88 12.72 1.83
N ALA A 162 -25.31 13.96 1.57
CA ALA A 162 -24.70 14.79 0.55
C ALA A 162 -23.24 15.11 0.91
N GLU A 163 -22.37 15.19 -0.09
CA GLU A 163 -20.93 15.41 0.14
C GLU A 163 -20.65 16.68 0.95
N SER A 164 -21.36 17.78 0.69
CA SER A 164 -21.23 19.03 1.45
C SER A 164 -21.51 18.87 2.94
N LYS A 165 -22.52 18.06 3.30
CA LYS A 165 -22.83 17.75 4.69
C LYS A 165 -21.75 16.89 5.34
N LEU A 166 -21.12 15.99 4.61
CA LEU A 166 -19.99 15.21 5.12
C LEU A 166 -18.77 16.10 5.35
N MET A 167 -18.44 16.97 4.38
CA MET A 167 -17.31 17.89 4.46
C MET A 167 -17.39 18.81 5.69
N GLU A 168 -18.56 19.37 5.97
CA GLU A 168 -18.75 20.28 7.10
C GLU A 168 -19.07 19.55 8.41
N GLY A 169 -19.77 18.41 8.34
CA GLY A 169 -20.27 17.69 9.50
C GLY A 169 -19.21 16.82 10.16
N VAL A 170 -18.44 16.05 9.38
CA VAL A 170 -17.47 15.08 9.92
C VAL A 170 -16.47 15.73 10.89
N PRO A 171 -15.80 16.85 10.56
CA PRO A 171 -14.87 17.49 11.48
C PRO A 171 -15.48 17.93 12.82
N ARG A 172 -16.81 18.14 12.85
CA ARG A 172 -17.51 18.63 14.03
C ARG A 172 -17.98 17.50 14.94
N VAL A 173 -18.51 16.43 14.34
CA VAL A 173 -19.26 15.40 15.06
C VAL A 173 -18.46 14.11 15.28
N VAL A 174 -17.51 13.79 14.39
CA VAL A 174 -16.62 12.63 14.56
C VAL A 174 -15.55 12.98 15.59
N LYS A 175 -15.29 12.07 16.53
CA LYS A 175 -14.30 12.25 17.59
C LYS A 175 -13.24 11.17 17.51
N ILE A 176 -11.98 11.58 17.59
CA ILE A 176 -10.84 10.69 17.53
C ILE A 176 -9.96 10.89 18.75
N GLY A 177 -9.52 9.79 19.35
CA GLY A 177 -8.66 9.79 20.53
C GLY A 177 -8.04 8.42 20.76
N SER A 178 -7.29 8.29 21.84
CA SER A 178 -6.85 6.97 22.33
C SER A 178 -8.03 6.23 22.95
N ARG A 179 -7.88 4.91 23.06
CA ARG A 179 -8.89 4.04 23.68
C ARG A 179 -9.28 4.47 25.10
N ASP A 180 -8.32 4.97 25.87
CA ASP A 180 -8.53 5.31 27.29
C ASP A 180 -9.25 6.65 27.49
N VAL A 181 -9.23 7.52 26.48
CA VAL A 181 -9.72 8.91 26.59
C VAL A 181 -10.98 9.15 25.73
N ILE A 182 -11.31 8.24 24.81
CA ILE A 182 -12.42 8.44 23.86
C ILE A 182 -13.78 8.62 24.56
N ASP A 183 -14.08 7.84 25.60
CA ASP A 183 -15.34 7.96 26.34
C ASP A 183 -15.44 9.33 27.05
N THR A 184 -14.31 9.86 27.55
CA THR A 184 -14.25 11.22 28.13
C THR A 184 -14.42 12.30 27.07
N ILE A 185 -13.80 12.15 25.90
CA ILE A 185 -13.95 13.11 24.79
C ILE A 185 -15.43 13.23 24.40
N ILE A 186 -16.13 12.10 24.29
CA ILE A 186 -17.56 12.05 23.97
C ILE A 186 -18.37 12.69 25.10
N GLY A 187 -18.22 12.22 26.34
CA GLY A 187 -19.03 12.65 27.47
C GLY A 187 -18.86 14.13 27.85
N SER A 188 -17.70 14.72 27.58
CA SER A 188 -17.42 16.14 27.84
C SER A 188 -17.42 17.02 26.58
N ALA A 189 -17.89 16.49 25.44
CA ALA A 189 -17.95 17.18 24.15
C ALA A 189 -16.62 17.87 23.75
N LEU A 190 -15.49 17.22 24.07
CA LEU A 190 -14.16 17.73 23.74
C LEU A 190 -13.91 17.59 22.22
N PRO A 191 -13.01 18.40 21.65
CA PRO A 191 -12.76 18.36 20.21
C PRO A 191 -12.11 17.04 19.74
N GLY A 192 -11.27 16.41 20.58
CA GLY A 192 -10.44 15.27 20.19
C GLY A 192 -9.34 15.66 19.20
N VAL A 193 -8.82 14.68 18.44
CA VAL A 193 -7.93 14.95 17.30
C VAL A 193 -8.70 15.70 16.22
N VAL A 194 -8.12 16.81 15.75
CA VAL A 194 -8.75 17.67 14.75
C VAL A 194 -8.72 16.98 13.38
N LEU A 195 -9.85 17.06 12.68
CA LEU A 195 -10.01 16.58 11.31
C LEU A 195 -10.12 17.78 10.36
N THR A 196 -9.36 17.74 9.26
CA THR A 196 -9.44 18.76 8.21
C THR A 196 -9.75 18.09 6.88
N HIS A 197 -10.78 18.56 6.17
CA HIS A 197 -11.13 18.00 4.86
C HIS A 197 -9.96 18.13 3.88
N ALA A 198 -9.66 17.04 3.19
CA ALA A 198 -8.56 16.91 2.25
C ALA A 198 -9.13 16.63 0.85
N SER A 199 -9.26 17.68 0.04
CA SER A 199 -9.71 17.57 -1.35
C SER A 199 -8.73 18.27 -2.30
N PRO A 200 -8.11 17.52 -3.24
CA PRO A 200 -8.16 16.07 -3.39
C PRO A 200 -7.39 15.35 -2.26
N PRO A 201 -7.67 14.05 -1.98
CA PRO A 201 -6.82 13.27 -1.09
C PRO A 201 -5.40 13.16 -1.66
N PRO A 202 -4.36 12.98 -0.82
CA PRO A 202 -3.00 12.83 -1.29
C PRO A 202 -2.86 11.65 -2.27
N ALA A 203 -2.02 11.82 -3.30
CA ALA A 203 -1.89 10.88 -4.42
C ALA A 203 -1.73 9.38 -4.05
N PRO A 204 -1.05 8.99 -2.95
CA PRO A 204 -0.98 7.59 -2.54
C PRO A 204 -2.30 6.97 -2.05
N ILE A 205 -3.31 7.77 -1.72
CA ILE A 205 -4.62 7.29 -1.27
C ILE A 205 -5.52 7.08 -2.48
N PRO A 206 -6.15 5.90 -2.64
CA PRO A 206 -7.11 5.66 -3.71
C PRO A 206 -8.33 6.56 -3.54
N ALA A 207 -8.58 7.48 -4.47
CA ALA A 207 -9.81 8.25 -4.49
C ALA A 207 -11.00 7.33 -4.80
N ARG A 208 -11.82 7.03 -3.79
CA ARG A 208 -12.99 6.14 -3.91
C ARG A 208 -14.26 6.95 -4.11
N VAL A 209 -15.14 6.46 -4.98
CA VAL A 209 -16.40 7.16 -5.32
C VAL A 209 -17.30 7.27 -4.08
N GLY A 210 -17.66 8.51 -3.75
CA GLY A 210 -18.50 8.87 -2.61
C GLY A 210 -17.80 8.86 -1.25
N PHE A 211 -16.47 8.65 -1.21
CA PHE A 211 -15.69 8.89 0.00
C PHE A 211 -15.18 10.32 0.05
N GLN A 212 -15.31 10.94 1.21
CA GLN A 212 -14.64 12.20 1.55
C GLN A 212 -13.50 11.90 2.51
N TYR A 213 -12.33 12.51 2.26
CA TYR A 213 -11.12 12.26 3.03
C TYR A 213 -10.80 13.43 3.95
N PHE A 214 -10.30 13.12 5.13
CA PHE A 214 -9.96 14.09 6.16
C PHE A 214 -8.57 13.76 6.72
N THR A 215 -7.69 14.75 6.76
CA THR A 215 -6.39 14.64 7.43
C THR A 215 -6.59 14.73 8.93
N LEU A 216 -5.94 13.85 9.67
CA LEU A 216 -5.85 13.93 11.14
C LEU A 216 -4.68 14.85 11.50
N ASP A 217 -4.93 15.79 12.41
CA ASP A 217 -3.85 16.57 13.01
C ASP A 217 -3.03 15.66 13.94
N THR A 218 -1.74 15.54 13.63
CA THR A 218 -0.81 14.66 14.34
C THR A 218 -0.03 15.38 15.44
N VAL A 219 -0.59 16.49 15.93
CA VAL A 219 -0.03 17.34 16.99
C VAL A 219 -1.00 17.41 18.17
N GLY A 220 -0.44 17.54 19.37
CA GLY A 220 -1.20 17.83 20.60
C GLY A 220 -1.56 16.59 21.43
N PRO A 221 -2.15 16.81 22.61
CA PRO A 221 -2.23 15.81 23.67
C PRO A 221 -3.08 14.58 23.30
N TYR A 222 -4.13 14.76 22.50
CA TYR A 222 -4.97 13.64 22.05
C TYR A 222 -4.21 12.71 21.09
N TRP A 223 -3.37 13.28 20.22
CA TRP A 223 -2.51 12.50 19.34
C TRP A 223 -1.37 11.83 20.11
N ASP A 224 -0.80 12.51 21.10
CA ASP A 224 0.24 11.92 21.96
C ASP A 224 -0.28 10.68 22.71
N GLY A 225 -1.53 10.71 23.20
CA GLY A 225 -2.17 9.54 23.80
C GLY A 225 -2.36 8.38 22.81
N ILE A 226 -2.72 8.68 21.56
CA ILE A 226 -2.80 7.69 20.48
C ILE A 226 -1.43 7.08 20.21
N LYS A 227 -0.39 7.91 20.10
CA LYS A 227 0.99 7.48 19.85
C LYS A 227 1.52 6.58 20.97
N GLY A 228 1.20 6.91 22.23
CA GLY A 228 1.57 6.09 23.39
C GLY A 228 0.86 4.74 23.43
N SER A 229 -0.45 4.70 23.14
CA SER A 229 -1.25 3.47 23.15
C SER A 229 -1.16 2.64 21.87
N LYS A 230 -0.72 3.24 20.76
CA LYS A 230 -0.70 2.67 19.39
C LYS A 230 -2.09 2.27 18.87
N VAL A 231 -3.14 2.79 19.50
CA VAL A 231 -4.54 2.48 19.21
C VAL A 231 -5.27 3.78 18.92
N ILE A 232 -5.94 3.81 17.77
CA ILE A 232 -6.80 4.92 17.35
C ILE A 232 -8.23 4.48 17.57
N SER A 233 -8.99 5.25 18.35
CA SER A 233 -10.42 5.07 18.55
C SER A 233 -11.17 6.20 17.86
N ILE A 234 -12.18 5.84 17.07
CA ILE A 234 -12.98 6.75 16.25
C ILE A 234 -14.43 6.57 16.63
N TYR A 235 -15.01 7.61 17.20
CA TYR A 235 -16.44 7.70 17.47
C TYR A 235 -17.14 8.36 16.28
N VAL A 236 -18.18 7.69 15.79
CA VAL A 236 -19.06 8.20 14.74
C VAL A 236 -20.50 8.20 15.25
N PRO A 237 -21.15 9.37 15.36
CA PRO A 237 -22.52 9.45 15.84
C PRO A 237 -23.52 8.97 14.78
N GLU A 238 -24.73 8.60 15.22
CA GLU A 238 -25.84 8.14 14.38
C GLU A 238 -26.30 9.19 13.34
N GLU A 239 -25.94 10.46 13.54
CA GLU A 239 -26.16 11.55 12.56
C GLU A 239 -25.45 11.30 11.22
N ILE A 240 -24.47 10.40 11.18
CA ILE A 240 -23.79 9.93 9.96
C ILE A 240 -24.33 8.53 9.63
N PRO A 241 -25.46 8.40 8.93
CA PRO A 241 -26.10 7.10 8.68
C PRO A 241 -25.38 6.27 7.62
N ASP A 242 -25.44 4.95 7.78
CA ASP A 242 -24.84 3.96 6.87
C ASP A 242 -23.35 4.23 6.61
N GLU A 243 -22.61 4.57 7.67
CA GLU A 243 -21.22 4.98 7.59
C GLU A 243 -20.28 3.83 7.21
N LYS A 244 -19.36 4.14 6.30
CA LYS A 244 -18.20 3.32 5.97
C LYS A 244 -16.96 4.15 6.20
N LEU A 245 -16.02 3.58 6.96
CA LEU A 245 -14.78 4.22 7.34
C LEU A 245 -13.59 3.47 6.77
N GLU A 246 -12.58 4.22 6.35
CA GLU A 246 -11.27 3.70 5.98
C GLU A 246 -10.18 4.58 6.61
N LEU A 247 -9.15 3.98 7.18
CA LEU A 247 -8.04 4.73 7.79
C LEU A 247 -6.74 4.39 7.08
N TYR A 248 -5.96 5.41 6.74
CA TYR A 248 -4.70 5.28 6.03
C TYR A 248 -3.60 6.08 6.72
N ALA A 249 -2.39 5.52 6.77
CA ALA A 249 -1.17 6.24 7.07
C ALA A 249 -0.34 6.41 5.80
N VAL A 250 -0.03 7.65 5.43
CA VAL A 250 0.74 8.00 4.25
C VAL A 250 2.15 8.45 4.64
N LYS A 251 3.17 7.63 4.38
CA LYS A 251 4.58 7.95 4.63
C LYS A 251 4.98 9.21 3.85
N ALA A 252 5.70 10.11 4.52
CA ALA A 252 6.32 11.30 3.92
C ALA A 252 7.21 10.90 2.72
N LYS A 253 7.44 11.86 1.82
CA LYS A 253 8.37 11.65 0.70
C LYS A 253 9.78 11.45 1.23
#